data_AF-L0AYQ3-F1
#
_entry.id   AF-L0AYQ3-F1
#
_cell.length_a   1.000
_cell.length_b   1.000
_cell.length_c   1.000
_cell.angle_alpha   90.00
_cell.angle_beta   90.00
_cell.angle_gamma   90.00
#
_symmetry.space_group_name_H-M   'P 1'
#
loop_
_entity.id
_entity.type
_entity.pdbx_description
1 polymer ?
#
loop_
_entity_poly.entity_id
_entity_poly.type
_entity_poly.pdbx_seq_one_letter_code
_entity_poly.pdbx_strand_id
1 'polypeptide(L)'
;MKLFSLSVISLLGSLICKAYVIDISKTEDTRPGIIGLPPGDGGPLDKIIDGLYTIWIKDDGQECINIDKRTIGDITTLILYLKRPNQLTQPRYMIKRSGAWTVVERDEFVRITSSYAPTAAQSSAIPKIIDAPESQIPLSKEEAPITRSDASTIITAQNEKPGIRIPKEEKVAIPIAKPLTITTPLGTSPVSSPKKANIREAATCSPITLDISSLYPSHATIHEGRLGNIIQRTYIPEDDYIIMKIVERYSPVWEGSSNGATSVYVYIRNGVAELFNMYIQGERRNLYFVKYERGWVRSTKMEFDGRYEALHKEKVLLAPVRCCITLDVLDIPDRAIEIRKVTDNIVILEPVQETIVNKLVEGKTIIWIPKDAGKCISATFTMKEDKPQYAELVVEEEGRVRTIYLERRFSGWIRITKEEYDSRAGRIEEKKDGFLTNTVYIIPFLFTVVSFYI
;
A
#
# COMPACT_ATOMS: atom_id res chain seq x y z
N MET A 1 8.75 61.26 -27.28
CA MET A 1 7.80 60.76 -26.26
C MET A 1 7.73 59.25 -26.34
N LYS A 2 8.46 58.54 -25.48
CA LYS A 2 8.35 57.09 -25.28
C LYS A 2 7.83 56.89 -23.86
N LEU A 3 6.65 56.29 -23.72
CA LEU A 3 6.08 55.89 -22.44
C LEU A 3 6.67 54.54 -22.04
N PHE A 4 7.42 54.51 -20.95
CA PHE A 4 7.79 53.27 -20.25
C PHE A 4 6.70 52.96 -19.23
N SER A 5 6.04 51.81 -19.40
CA SER A 5 5.23 51.17 -18.37
C SER A 5 6.16 50.39 -17.45
N LEU A 6 6.25 50.80 -16.18
CA LEU A 6 6.93 50.07 -15.11
C LEU A 6 5.92 49.09 -14.50
N SER A 7 6.00 47.82 -14.90
CA SER A 7 5.34 46.73 -14.17
C SER A 7 6.18 46.35 -12.96
N VAL A 8 5.60 46.52 -11.78
CA VAL A 8 6.12 46.03 -10.49
C VAL A 8 6.08 44.50 -10.52
N ILE A 9 7.24 43.86 -10.63
CA ILE A 9 7.39 42.42 -10.44
C ILE A 9 7.44 42.16 -8.93
N SER A 10 6.35 41.63 -8.36
CA SER A 10 6.38 41.09 -7.00
C SER A 10 7.22 39.82 -6.99
N LEU A 11 8.39 39.86 -6.37
CA LEU A 11 9.14 38.66 -5.98
C LEU A 11 8.37 37.95 -4.84
N LEU A 12 7.50 37.02 -5.20
CA LEU A 12 7.06 35.97 -4.29
C LEU A 12 8.16 34.91 -4.25
N GLY A 13 9.09 35.07 -3.31
CA GLY A 13 10.02 34.00 -2.93
C GLY A 13 9.21 32.82 -2.40
N SER A 14 9.17 31.74 -3.17
CA SER A 14 8.61 30.46 -2.74
C SER A 14 9.37 29.99 -1.50
N LEU A 15 8.76 30.14 -0.31
CA LEU A 15 9.21 29.46 0.89
C LEU A 15 8.99 27.97 0.67
N ILE A 16 10.06 27.27 0.32
CA ILE A 16 10.09 25.81 0.31
C ILE A 16 10.05 25.38 1.78
N CYS A 17 8.84 25.11 2.30
CA CYS A 17 8.68 24.42 3.57
C CYS A 17 9.38 23.07 3.46
N LYS A 18 10.51 22.90 4.13
CA LYS A 18 11.18 21.61 4.21
C LYS A 18 10.29 20.68 5.03
N ALA A 19 9.86 19.58 4.43
CA ALA A 19 9.10 18.58 5.15
C ALA A 19 9.98 17.97 6.26
N TYR A 20 9.55 18.07 7.52
CA TYR A 20 10.30 17.49 8.63
C TYR A 20 9.85 16.06 8.87
N VAL A 21 10.79 15.11 8.76
CA VAL A 21 10.53 13.67 8.88
C VAL A 21 11.35 13.12 10.05
N ILE A 22 10.68 12.48 11.01
CA ILE A 22 11.33 11.77 12.12
C ILE A 22 11.26 10.26 11.88
N ASP A 23 12.41 9.60 11.96
CA ASP A 23 12.52 8.15 11.93
C ASP A 23 12.73 7.61 13.36
N ILE A 24 11.65 7.11 13.97
CA ILE A 24 11.68 6.67 15.36
C ILE A 24 12.46 5.36 15.55
N SER A 25 12.79 4.63 14.48
CA SER A 25 13.66 3.45 14.56
C SER A 25 15.10 3.81 14.91
N LYS A 26 15.51 5.04 14.61
CA LYS A 26 16.87 5.57 14.87
C LYS A 26 16.97 6.32 16.19
N THR A 27 15.86 6.48 16.90
CA THR A 27 15.87 7.08 18.23
C THR A 27 16.37 6.04 19.23
N GLU A 28 17.53 6.30 19.83
CA GLU A 28 18.03 5.47 20.94
C GLU A 28 17.08 5.61 22.13
N ASP A 29 16.70 4.47 22.71
CA ASP A 29 15.91 4.41 23.94
C ASP A 29 16.79 4.89 25.11
N THR A 30 16.92 6.21 25.24
CA THR A 30 17.75 6.83 26.28
C THR A 30 17.06 6.75 27.63
N ARG A 31 17.24 5.61 28.32
CA ARG A 31 16.64 5.26 29.63
C ARG A 31 15.10 5.19 29.59
N PRO A 32 14.44 4.55 30.57
CA PRO A 32 12.99 4.67 30.75
C PRO A 32 12.65 6.12 31.11
N GLY A 33 12.53 6.95 30.08
CA GLY A 33 12.33 8.39 30.15
C GLY A 33 11.67 8.81 28.84
N ILE A 34 10.65 9.65 28.96
CA ILE A 34 9.86 10.17 27.85
C ILE A 34 10.83 10.82 26.85
N ILE A 35 10.97 10.25 25.64
CA ILE A 35 11.60 10.98 24.54
C ILE A 35 10.58 12.02 24.07
N GLY A 36 10.43 13.09 24.86
CA GLY A 36 9.77 14.28 24.37
C GLY A 36 10.67 14.84 23.30
N LEU A 37 10.36 14.59 22.04
CA LEU A 37 10.93 15.35 20.93
C LEU A 37 10.05 16.60 20.84
N PRO A 38 10.38 17.72 21.52
CA PRO A 38 9.80 18.97 21.05
C PRO A 38 10.22 19.08 19.57
N PRO A 39 9.34 19.56 18.69
CA PRO A 39 9.83 20.07 17.42
C PRO A 39 10.88 21.11 17.81
N GLY A 40 12.16 20.80 17.61
CA GLY A 40 13.21 21.79 17.77
C GLY A 40 13.00 22.92 16.77
N ASP A 41 13.99 23.79 16.59
CA ASP A 41 13.96 24.89 15.60
C ASP A 41 13.70 24.42 14.13
N GLY A 42 13.52 23.12 13.89
CA GLY A 42 13.28 22.43 12.62
C GLY A 42 11.88 22.49 12.02
N GLY A 43 10.94 23.26 12.59
CA GLY A 43 9.61 23.47 12.01
C GLY A 43 8.59 22.36 12.32
N PRO A 44 7.37 22.45 11.76
CA PRO A 44 6.29 21.52 12.06
C PRO A 44 6.61 20.12 11.54
N LEU A 45 6.35 19.11 12.35
CA LEU A 45 6.56 17.72 11.96
C LEU A 45 5.52 17.28 10.93
N ASP A 46 5.98 16.79 9.77
CA ASP A 46 5.11 16.40 8.66
C ASP A 46 4.96 14.89 8.51
N LYS A 47 5.94 14.11 8.99
CA LYS A 47 5.92 12.65 8.84
C LYS A 47 6.68 11.95 9.97
N ILE A 48 6.12 10.83 10.43
CA ILE A 48 6.74 9.92 11.38
C ILE A 48 6.86 8.55 10.71
N ILE A 49 8.08 8.02 10.68
CA ILE A 49 8.39 6.69 10.14
C ILE A 49 9.11 5.83 11.18
N ASP A 50 9.04 4.52 11.01
CA ASP A 50 9.82 3.53 11.76
C ASP A 50 10.46 2.58 10.75
N GLY A 51 11.70 2.90 10.39
CA GLY A 51 12.39 2.28 9.27
C GLY A 51 11.65 2.61 7.96
N LEU A 52 11.15 1.58 7.28
CA LEU A 52 10.40 1.73 6.03
C LEU A 52 8.89 1.97 6.25
N TYR A 53 8.39 1.80 7.47
CA TYR A 53 6.97 1.93 7.76
C TYR A 53 6.60 3.37 8.07
N THR A 54 5.65 3.93 7.32
CA THR A 54 5.07 5.23 7.67
C THR A 54 4.00 5.03 8.75
N ILE A 55 4.22 5.66 9.90
CA ILE A 55 3.33 5.60 11.06
C ILE A 55 2.26 6.69 10.97
N TRP A 56 2.67 7.90 10.64
CA TRP A 56 1.80 9.06 10.56
C TRP A 56 2.32 10.02 9.50
N ILE A 57 1.38 10.61 8.75
CA ILE A 57 1.60 11.72 7.82
C ILE A 57 0.67 12.83 8.30
N LYS A 58 1.17 14.06 8.25
CA LYS A 58 0.40 15.24 8.57
C LYS A 58 -0.77 15.40 7.60
N ASP A 59 -1.98 15.41 8.15
CA ASP A 59 -3.20 15.77 7.44
C ASP A 59 -3.40 17.30 7.47
N ASP A 60 -4.20 17.83 6.53
CA ASP A 60 -4.52 19.26 6.46
C ASP A 60 -5.05 19.79 7.80
N GLY A 61 -4.32 20.74 8.37
CA GLY A 61 -4.66 21.38 9.63
C GLY A 61 -4.40 20.55 10.88
N GLN A 62 -3.75 19.39 10.79
CA GLN A 62 -3.24 18.67 11.97
C GLN A 62 -1.75 18.96 12.15
N GLU A 63 -1.30 19.10 13.39
CA GLU A 63 0.10 19.24 13.76
C GLU A 63 0.43 18.22 14.85
N CYS A 64 1.52 17.48 14.68
CA CYS A 64 2.05 16.65 15.76
C CYS A 64 2.97 17.51 16.62
N ILE A 65 2.54 17.77 17.86
CA ILE A 65 3.26 18.69 18.78
C ILE A 65 4.20 17.94 19.74
N ASN A 66 3.98 16.64 19.92
CA ASN A 66 4.82 15.80 20.77
C ASN A 66 4.64 14.33 20.39
N ILE A 67 5.66 13.53 20.65
CA ILE A 67 5.69 12.08 20.48
C ILE A 67 6.21 11.47 21.79
N ASP A 68 5.55 10.46 22.33
CA ASP A 68 6.07 9.65 23.44
C ASP A 68 6.24 8.21 22.95
N LYS A 69 7.50 7.76 22.80
CA LYS A 69 7.85 6.39 22.41
C LYS A 69 8.38 5.66 23.64
N ARG A 70 7.90 4.44 23.89
CA ARG A 70 8.44 3.56 24.94
C ARG A 70 8.52 2.12 24.49
N THR A 71 9.62 1.45 24.77
CA THR A 71 9.78 0.00 24.58
C THR A 71 9.66 -0.69 25.94
N ILE A 72 8.75 -1.66 26.05
CA ILE A 72 8.52 -2.42 27.28
C ILE A 72 8.50 -3.90 26.92
N GLY A 73 9.58 -4.63 27.23
CA GLY A 73 9.71 -6.02 26.78
C GLY A 73 9.77 -6.12 25.25
N ASP A 74 8.86 -6.87 24.65
CA ASP A 74 8.72 -7.10 23.20
C ASP A 74 7.76 -6.13 22.51
N ILE A 75 7.11 -5.23 23.26
CA ILE A 75 6.19 -4.24 22.72
C ILE A 75 6.84 -2.86 22.65
N THR A 76 6.65 -2.16 21.53
CA THR A 76 6.90 -0.71 21.44
C THR A 76 5.57 0.01 21.48
N THR A 77 5.50 1.10 22.21
CA THR A 77 4.31 1.93 22.35
C THR A 77 4.63 3.33 21.89
N LEU A 78 3.64 4.01 21.31
CA LEU A 78 3.77 5.34 20.77
C LEU A 78 2.49 6.14 21.08
N ILE A 79 2.66 7.35 21.61
CA ILE A 79 1.59 8.32 21.80
C ILE A 79 1.92 9.54 20.94
N LEU A 80 1.05 9.85 20.00
CA LEU A 80 1.14 11.05 19.17
C LEU A 80 0.21 12.11 19.72
N TYR A 81 0.74 13.27 20.10
CA TYR A 81 -0.07 14.39 20.55
C TYR A 81 -0.39 15.27 19.34
N LEU A 82 -1.62 15.17 18.85
CA LEU A 82 -2.05 15.81 17.61
C LEU A 82 -2.94 17.02 17.94
N LYS A 83 -2.63 18.18 17.36
CA LYS A 83 -3.38 19.43 17.55
C LYS A 83 -3.96 19.89 16.22
N ARG A 84 -5.20 20.37 16.22
CA ARG A 84 -5.79 21.11 15.08
C ARG A 84 -6.06 22.56 15.50
N PRO A 85 -6.13 23.51 14.56
CA PRO A 85 -6.60 24.87 14.83
C PRO A 85 -7.92 24.82 15.61
N ASN A 86 -7.98 25.54 16.73
CA ASN A 86 -9.17 25.66 17.58
C ASN A 86 -9.68 24.34 18.19
N GLN A 87 -8.86 23.28 18.22
CA GLN A 87 -9.20 22.03 18.92
C GLN A 87 -8.19 21.73 20.02
N LEU A 88 -8.67 21.06 21.07
CA LEU A 88 -7.80 20.49 22.09
C LEU A 88 -6.89 19.42 21.48
N THR A 89 -5.70 19.28 22.04
CA THR A 89 -4.77 18.21 21.67
C THR A 89 -5.44 16.86 21.88
N GLN A 90 -5.46 16.03 20.84
CA GLN A 90 -5.98 14.68 20.87
C GLN A 90 -4.80 13.69 20.81
N PRO A 91 -4.57 12.89 21.87
CA PRO A 91 -3.58 11.83 21.82
C PRO A 91 -4.08 10.67 20.95
N ARG A 92 -3.22 10.18 20.05
CA ARG A 92 -3.42 8.93 19.33
C ARG A 92 -2.45 7.88 19.88
N TYR A 93 -3.00 6.74 20.27
CA TYR A 93 -2.25 5.65 20.89
C TYR A 93 -1.96 4.56 19.87
N MET A 94 -0.72 4.10 19.83
CA MET A 94 -0.28 3.06 18.90
C MET A 94 0.64 2.08 19.60
N ILE A 95 0.58 0.82 19.17
CA ILE A 95 1.40 -0.26 19.72
C ILE A 95 2.00 -1.02 18.55
N LYS A 96 3.30 -1.33 18.65
CA LYS A 96 4.04 -2.20 17.74
C LYS A 96 4.16 -3.58 18.37
N ARG A 97 3.66 -4.61 17.68
CA ARG A 97 3.86 -6.02 18.02
C ARG A 97 4.37 -6.75 16.79
N SER A 98 5.40 -7.58 16.97
CA SER A 98 5.97 -8.39 15.89
C SER A 98 6.27 -7.58 14.62
N GLY A 99 6.79 -6.35 14.78
CA GLY A 99 7.13 -5.47 13.66
C GLY A 99 6.01 -4.57 13.12
N ALA A 100 4.74 -4.81 13.48
CA ALA A 100 3.60 -4.07 12.92
C ALA A 100 2.96 -3.10 13.91
N TRP A 101 2.67 -1.87 13.45
CA TRP A 101 1.96 -0.85 14.22
C TRP A 101 0.45 -0.98 14.11
N THR A 102 -0.23 -0.87 15.25
CA THR A 102 -1.70 -0.82 15.34
C THR A 102 -2.13 0.38 16.16
N VAL A 103 -3.10 1.15 15.67
CA VAL A 103 -3.79 2.18 16.45
C VAL A 103 -4.72 1.47 17.44
N VAL A 104 -4.69 1.88 18.70
CA VAL A 104 -5.52 1.32 19.77
C VAL A 104 -6.27 2.43 20.50
N GLU A 105 -7.37 2.08 21.15
CA GLU A 105 -8.08 2.99 22.03
C GLU A 105 -7.28 3.24 23.33
N ARG A 106 -7.57 4.36 24.00
CA ARG A 106 -6.88 4.74 25.24
C ARG A 106 -6.94 3.64 26.30
N ASP A 107 -8.12 3.05 26.51
CA ASP A 107 -8.32 2.05 27.57
C ASP A 107 -7.55 0.76 27.26
N GLU A 108 -7.49 0.38 25.98
CA GLU A 108 -6.68 -0.75 25.55
C GLU A 108 -5.18 -0.47 25.71
N PHE A 109 -4.74 0.74 25.36
CA PHE A 109 -3.36 1.18 25.56
C PHE A 109 -2.96 1.13 27.04
N VAL A 110 -3.81 1.66 27.93
CA VAL A 110 -3.58 1.63 29.39
C VAL A 110 -3.54 0.20 29.90
N ARG A 111 -4.48 -0.65 29.47
CA ARG A 111 -4.52 -2.07 29.85
C ARG A 111 -3.23 -2.79 29.44
N ILE A 112 -2.78 -2.59 28.20
CA ILE A 112 -1.56 -3.22 27.69
C ILE A 112 -0.34 -2.68 28.41
N THR A 113 -0.17 -1.37 28.55
CA THR A 113 1.01 -0.81 29.23
C THR A 113 1.07 -1.18 30.72
N SER A 114 -0.08 -1.28 31.38
CA SER A 114 -0.16 -1.67 32.80
C SER A 114 0.18 -3.15 33.02
N SER A 115 -0.10 -4.03 32.06
CA SER A 115 0.23 -5.46 32.21
C SER A 115 1.74 -5.75 32.20
N TYR A 116 2.56 -4.81 31.71
CA TYR A 116 4.01 -4.92 31.69
C TYR A 116 4.68 -4.06 32.77
N ALA A 117 3.91 -3.33 33.58
CA ALA A 117 4.48 -2.63 34.73
C ALA A 117 5.11 -3.69 35.65
N PRO A 118 6.42 -3.62 35.94
CA PRO A 118 7.03 -4.56 36.87
C PRO A 118 6.26 -4.48 38.18
N THR A 119 5.91 -5.64 38.76
CA THR A 119 5.22 -5.78 40.04
C THR A 119 6.12 -5.27 41.17
N ALA A 120 6.42 -3.97 41.19
CA ALA A 120 7.37 -3.34 42.09
C ALA A 120 6.80 -3.09 43.49
N ALA A 121 5.78 -3.86 43.90
CA ALA A 121 5.09 -3.72 45.18
C ALA A 121 4.92 -5.07 45.91
N GLN A 122 5.98 -5.87 46.00
CA GLN A 122 6.13 -6.92 47.02
C GLN A 122 7.53 -6.95 47.67
N SER A 123 8.18 -5.79 47.79
CA SER A 123 9.34 -5.64 48.68
C SER A 123 9.11 -4.44 49.61
N SER A 124 8.24 -4.65 50.60
CA SER A 124 8.05 -3.76 51.75
C SER A 124 8.38 -4.56 53.00
N ALA A 125 9.66 -4.73 53.26
CA ALA A 125 10.18 -5.09 54.57
C ALA A 125 11.36 -4.17 54.89
N ILE A 126 11.05 -2.97 55.39
CA ILE A 126 12.00 -2.15 56.16
C ILE A 126 11.28 -1.66 57.43
N PRO A 127 11.97 -1.65 58.60
CA PRO A 127 11.34 -1.62 59.92
C PRO A 127 10.87 -0.23 60.35
N LYS A 128 9.90 -0.24 61.28
CA LYS A 128 9.46 0.91 62.09
C LYS A 128 10.65 1.72 62.61
N ILE A 129 10.68 3.00 62.28
CA ILE A 129 11.40 4.05 63.01
C ILE A 129 10.40 5.12 63.43
N ILE A 130 10.69 5.67 64.59
CA ILE A 130 9.88 6.31 65.62
C ILE A 130 9.58 7.80 65.32
N ASP A 131 8.35 8.18 65.65
CA ASP A 131 7.76 9.47 66.11
C ASP A 131 8.17 10.85 65.55
N ALA A 132 7.08 11.65 65.47
CA ALA A 132 6.95 13.11 65.65
C ALA A 132 6.75 13.98 64.38
N PRO A 133 6.07 15.14 64.48
CA PRO A 133 4.61 15.20 64.63
C PRO A 133 3.93 16.16 63.63
N GLU A 134 2.59 16.10 63.67
CA GLU A 134 1.59 16.86 62.91
C GLU A 134 1.88 18.35 62.70
N SER A 135 1.64 18.82 61.48
CA SER A 135 1.23 20.21 61.23
C SER A 135 -0.05 20.23 60.39
N GLN A 136 -1.14 20.67 61.04
CA GLN A 136 -2.44 20.96 60.46
C GLN A 136 -2.41 22.31 59.74
N ILE A 137 -2.93 22.40 58.51
CA ILE A 137 -3.46 23.65 57.93
C ILE A 137 -4.70 23.29 57.07
N PRO A 138 -5.78 24.11 57.10
CA PRO A 138 -7.14 23.61 56.95
C PRO A 138 -7.75 23.77 55.55
N LEU A 139 -8.79 22.96 55.36
CA LEU A 139 -9.74 22.89 54.27
C LEU A 139 -10.67 24.13 54.29
N SER A 140 -10.71 24.92 53.22
CA SER A 140 -11.76 25.92 52.99
C SER A 140 -12.74 25.43 51.92
N LYS A 141 -13.97 25.19 52.36
CA LYS A 141 -15.17 25.02 51.55
C LYS A 141 -15.60 26.37 50.97
N GLU A 142 -16.05 26.37 49.71
CA GLU A 142 -17.02 27.35 49.24
C GLU A 142 -17.93 26.69 48.19
N GLU A 143 -19.17 26.40 48.59
CA GLU A 143 -20.30 26.15 47.70
C GLU A 143 -21.07 27.47 47.57
N ALA A 144 -21.52 27.79 46.36
CA ALA A 144 -22.70 28.63 46.17
C ALA A 144 -23.54 28.09 44.99
N PRO A 145 -24.89 28.22 45.08
CA PRO A 145 -25.83 27.48 44.26
C PRO A 145 -26.34 28.31 43.07
N ILE A 146 -26.72 27.65 41.98
CA ILE A 146 -27.63 28.27 41.00
C ILE A 146 -28.81 27.35 40.72
N THR A 147 -29.96 27.93 40.98
CA THR A 147 -31.34 27.46 40.94
C THR A 147 -31.85 27.10 39.54
N ARG A 148 -32.75 26.11 39.54
CA ARG A 148 -33.75 25.80 38.51
C ARG A 148 -34.57 27.02 38.09
N SER A 149 -34.94 27.06 36.81
CA SER A 149 -36.27 27.49 36.37
C SER A 149 -36.66 26.72 35.11
N ASP A 150 -37.73 25.95 35.26
CA ASP A 150 -38.47 25.27 34.19
C ASP A 150 -39.15 26.28 33.25
N ALA A 151 -39.37 25.89 31.99
CA ALA A 151 -40.67 26.02 31.29
C ALA A 151 -40.57 25.51 29.84
N SER A 152 -41.07 24.29 29.68
CA SER A 152 -41.96 23.76 28.64
C SER A 152 -42.35 24.67 27.46
N THR A 153 -42.24 24.17 26.22
CA THR A 153 -43.32 24.27 25.22
C THR A 153 -43.25 23.08 24.28
N ILE A 154 -44.39 22.40 24.19
CA ILE A 154 -44.73 21.26 23.34
C ILE A 154 -45.07 21.77 21.93
N ILE A 155 -44.47 21.19 20.88
CA ILE A 155 -45.07 21.18 19.54
C ILE A 155 -44.99 19.75 18.98
N THR A 156 -46.18 19.16 18.89
CA THR A 156 -46.49 17.91 18.21
C THR A 156 -46.50 18.16 16.69
N ALA A 157 -45.70 17.42 15.91
CA ALA A 157 -45.83 17.38 14.45
C ALA A 157 -45.92 15.93 14.00
N GLN A 158 -47.12 15.56 13.54
CA GLN A 158 -47.42 14.32 12.85
C GLN A 158 -46.74 14.35 11.48
N ASN A 159 -45.88 13.36 11.18
CA ASN A 159 -45.42 13.11 9.82
C ASN A 159 -46.14 11.88 9.28
N GLU A 160 -47.06 12.16 8.35
CA GLU A 160 -47.74 11.17 7.53
C GLU A 160 -46.76 10.48 6.58
N LYS A 161 -46.95 9.17 6.46
CA LYS A 161 -46.12 8.22 5.72
C LYS A 161 -46.67 8.11 4.29
N PRO A 162 -45.91 8.45 3.23
CA PRO A 162 -46.39 8.19 1.87
C PRO A 162 -46.22 6.71 1.52
N GLY A 163 -47.34 6.05 1.28
CA GLY A 163 -47.42 4.66 0.84
C GLY A 163 -46.86 4.46 -0.56
N ILE A 164 -45.77 3.70 -0.66
CA ILE A 164 -45.21 3.21 -1.91
C ILE A 164 -46.08 2.04 -2.40
N ARG A 165 -46.75 2.22 -3.54
CA ARG A 165 -47.48 1.18 -4.25
C ARG A 165 -46.50 0.22 -4.91
N ILE A 166 -46.62 -1.06 -4.58
CA ILE A 166 -45.95 -2.19 -5.23
C ILE A 166 -46.70 -2.50 -6.55
N PRO A 167 -46.03 -2.50 -7.72
CA PRO A 167 -46.62 -3.05 -8.93
C PRO A 167 -46.65 -4.58 -8.87
N LYS A 168 -47.82 -5.13 -9.15
CA LYS A 168 -48.11 -6.57 -9.32
C LYS A 168 -47.13 -7.23 -10.30
N GLU A 169 -46.60 -8.39 -9.90
CA GLU A 169 -45.89 -9.32 -10.77
C GLU A 169 -46.77 -9.79 -11.94
N GLU A 170 -46.31 -9.52 -13.15
CA GLU A 170 -46.83 -10.11 -14.38
C GLU A 170 -45.96 -11.32 -14.74
N LYS A 171 -46.54 -12.52 -14.61
CA LYS A 171 -45.92 -13.79 -14.99
C LYS A 171 -45.86 -13.90 -16.51
N VAL A 172 -44.69 -13.63 -17.09
CA VAL A 172 -44.41 -13.98 -18.49
C VAL A 172 -43.81 -15.39 -18.53
N ALA A 173 -44.57 -16.33 -19.08
CA ALA A 173 -44.12 -17.68 -19.34
C ALA A 173 -43.12 -17.71 -20.50
N ILE A 174 -41.90 -18.19 -20.24
CA ILE A 174 -40.89 -18.47 -21.28
C ILE A 174 -41.03 -19.94 -21.70
N PRO A 175 -41.18 -20.26 -23.00
CA PRO A 175 -41.30 -21.63 -23.46
C PRO A 175 -39.97 -22.39 -23.33
N ILE A 176 -40.05 -23.56 -22.68
CA ILE A 176 -38.97 -24.53 -22.54
C ILE A 176 -38.67 -25.15 -23.90
N ALA A 177 -37.51 -24.84 -24.47
CA ALA A 177 -36.99 -25.55 -25.64
C ALA A 177 -36.47 -26.94 -25.23
N LYS A 178 -36.90 -27.97 -25.98
CA LYS A 178 -36.55 -29.38 -25.81
C LYS A 178 -35.04 -29.61 -25.96
N PRO A 179 -34.44 -30.56 -25.22
CA PRO A 179 -33.06 -30.96 -25.43
C PRO A 179 -32.92 -31.75 -26.75
N LEU A 180 -31.97 -31.33 -27.57
CA LEU A 180 -31.53 -32.04 -28.77
C LEU A 180 -30.68 -33.24 -28.38
N THR A 181 -31.23 -34.43 -28.62
CA THR A 181 -30.52 -35.72 -28.57
C THR A 181 -29.58 -35.80 -29.78
N ILE A 182 -28.27 -35.71 -29.54
CA ILE A 182 -27.26 -36.02 -30.55
C ILE A 182 -26.93 -37.51 -30.42
N THR A 183 -27.45 -38.30 -31.35
CA THR A 183 -27.04 -39.69 -31.58
C THR A 183 -25.84 -39.66 -32.53
N THR A 184 -24.69 -40.18 -32.10
CA THR A 184 -23.53 -40.41 -32.99
C THR A 184 -23.25 -41.91 -33.06
N PRO A 185 -23.03 -42.48 -34.25
CA PRO A 185 -23.05 -43.92 -34.46
C PRO A 185 -21.76 -44.63 -34.06
N LEU A 186 -21.99 -45.89 -33.70
CA LEU A 186 -21.05 -46.96 -33.39
C LEU A 186 -20.11 -47.23 -34.57
N GLY A 187 -18.81 -47.03 -34.38
CA GLY A 187 -17.75 -47.42 -35.31
C GLY A 187 -16.77 -48.37 -34.62
N THR A 188 -16.77 -49.62 -35.05
CA THR A 188 -15.93 -50.73 -34.57
C THR A 188 -14.60 -50.85 -35.32
N SER A 189 -13.55 -51.23 -34.57
CA SER A 189 -12.27 -51.91 -34.96
C SER A 189 -10.99 -51.08 -34.78
N PRO A 190 -9.79 -51.70 -34.60
CA PRO A 190 -9.48 -53.02 -34.03
C PRO A 190 -8.48 -52.95 -32.85
N VAL A 191 -8.42 -54.07 -32.15
CA VAL A 191 -7.50 -54.45 -31.08
C VAL A 191 -6.04 -54.11 -31.40
N SER A 192 -5.39 -53.33 -30.52
CA SER A 192 -3.93 -53.25 -30.43
C SER A 192 -3.48 -53.61 -29.01
N SER A 193 -2.43 -54.42 -28.97
CA SER A 193 -1.84 -55.11 -27.82
C SER A 193 -1.40 -54.18 -26.67
N PRO A 194 -1.27 -54.70 -25.43
CA PRO A 194 -1.09 -53.86 -24.25
C PRO A 194 0.32 -53.26 -24.20
N LYS A 195 0.41 -51.95 -24.41
CA LYS A 195 1.59 -51.16 -24.03
C LYS A 195 1.67 -51.14 -22.50
N LYS A 196 2.78 -51.65 -21.94
CA LYS A 196 3.13 -51.52 -20.53
C LYS A 196 2.97 -50.06 -20.10
N ALA A 197 1.93 -49.79 -19.32
CA ALA A 197 1.74 -48.51 -18.67
C ALA A 197 2.89 -48.32 -17.69
N ASN A 198 3.74 -47.35 -17.99
CA ASN A 198 4.77 -46.88 -17.07
C ASN A 198 4.00 -46.18 -15.93
N ILE A 199 3.81 -46.88 -14.81
CA ILE A 199 3.22 -46.33 -13.59
C ILE A 199 4.17 -45.23 -13.14
N ARG A 200 3.90 -43.98 -13.57
CA ARG A 200 4.50 -42.81 -12.95
C ARG A 200 3.98 -42.78 -11.52
N GLU A 201 4.86 -43.17 -10.61
CA GLU A 201 4.71 -42.96 -9.18
C GLU A 201 4.20 -41.53 -8.98
N ALA A 202 3.03 -41.39 -8.34
CA ALA A 202 2.39 -40.10 -8.17
C ALA A 202 3.34 -39.20 -7.37
N ALA A 203 3.92 -38.20 -8.03
CA ALA A 203 4.75 -37.21 -7.36
C ALA A 203 3.94 -36.63 -6.20
N THR A 204 4.45 -36.81 -4.98
CA THR A 204 3.78 -36.38 -3.77
C THR A 204 4.10 -34.90 -3.56
N CYS A 205 3.10 -34.03 -3.80
CA CYS A 205 3.26 -32.61 -3.50
C CYS A 205 3.37 -32.40 -1.98
N SER A 206 4.29 -31.54 -1.56
CA SER A 206 4.50 -31.17 -0.16
C SER A 206 3.44 -30.16 0.30
N PRO A 207 2.74 -30.41 1.42
CA PRO A 207 1.68 -29.50 1.89
C PRO A 207 2.27 -28.23 2.53
N ILE A 208 1.72 -27.07 2.20
CA ILE A 208 2.11 -25.77 2.79
C ILE A 208 0.95 -25.04 3.45
N THR A 209 1.28 -24.16 4.38
CA THR A 209 0.36 -23.18 4.98
C THR A 209 0.62 -21.81 4.37
N LEU A 210 -0.38 -21.25 3.70
CA LEU A 210 -0.34 -19.89 3.16
C LEU A 210 -0.88 -18.90 4.19
N ASP A 211 -0.07 -17.94 4.63
CA ASP A 211 -0.56 -16.76 5.36
C ASP A 211 -0.88 -15.63 4.37
N ILE A 212 -2.16 -15.32 4.19
CA ILE A 212 -2.59 -14.26 3.24
C ILE A 212 -2.25 -12.85 3.72
N SER A 213 -1.82 -12.68 4.98
CA SER A 213 -1.24 -11.43 5.50
C SER A 213 0.27 -11.32 5.25
N SER A 214 0.96 -12.40 4.87
CA SER A 214 2.39 -12.35 4.56
C SER A 214 2.62 -11.71 3.19
N LEU A 215 3.67 -10.88 3.10
CA LEU A 215 4.15 -10.35 1.83
C LEU A 215 5.08 -11.33 1.09
N TYR A 216 5.61 -12.33 1.80
CA TYR A 216 6.61 -13.27 1.28
C TYR A 216 6.27 -14.69 1.77
N PRO A 217 5.30 -15.37 1.14
CA PRO A 217 5.00 -16.76 1.44
C PRO A 217 6.17 -17.63 0.97
N SER A 218 6.61 -18.55 1.82
CA SER A 218 7.53 -19.61 1.42
C SER A 218 6.81 -20.55 0.45
N HIS A 219 7.47 -20.92 -0.65
CA HIS A 219 7.00 -21.95 -1.60
C HIS A 219 5.77 -21.58 -2.44
N ALA A 220 5.51 -20.28 -2.61
CA ALA A 220 4.50 -19.78 -3.53
C ALA A 220 4.98 -18.52 -4.25
N THR A 221 4.74 -18.46 -5.55
CA THR A 221 4.92 -17.25 -6.35
C THR A 221 3.74 -16.32 -6.15
N ILE A 222 4.02 -15.02 -5.99
CA ILE A 222 2.99 -13.98 -5.92
C ILE A 222 2.93 -13.23 -7.26
N HIS A 223 1.72 -13.09 -7.78
CA HIS A 223 1.41 -12.08 -8.79
C HIS A 223 0.49 -11.03 -8.16
N GLU A 224 0.88 -9.77 -8.23
CA GLU A 224 0.08 -8.66 -7.74
C GLU A 224 -0.41 -7.82 -8.92
N GLY A 225 -1.72 -7.58 -8.97
CA GLY A 225 -2.37 -6.62 -9.85
C GLY A 225 -3.09 -5.57 -9.02
N ARG A 226 -3.25 -4.38 -9.56
CA ARG A 226 -3.98 -3.30 -8.90
C ARG A 226 -5.06 -2.75 -9.79
N LEU A 227 -6.16 -2.35 -9.16
CA LEU A 227 -7.29 -1.72 -9.82
C LEU A 227 -7.86 -0.66 -8.87
N GLY A 228 -7.32 0.56 -8.95
CA GLY A 228 -7.68 1.63 -8.02
C GLY A 228 -7.15 1.36 -6.61
N ASN A 229 -8.02 1.42 -5.59
CA ASN A 229 -7.66 1.14 -4.20
C ASN A 229 -7.73 -0.36 -3.83
N ILE A 230 -7.99 -1.23 -4.81
CA ILE A 230 -8.05 -2.67 -4.64
C ILE A 230 -6.76 -3.27 -5.21
N ILE A 231 -6.08 -4.05 -4.37
CA ILE A 231 -4.96 -4.90 -4.75
C ILE A 231 -5.51 -6.32 -4.91
N GLN A 232 -5.35 -6.90 -6.09
CA GLN A 232 -5.58 -8.32 -6.33
C GLN A 232 -4.25 -9.05 -6.22
N ARG A 233 -4.12 -9.94 -5.25
CA ARG A 233 -2.93 -10.78 -5.07
C ARG A 233 -3.25 -12.23 -5.38
N THR A 234 -2.48 -12.81 -6.28
CA THR A 234 -2.59 -14.21 -6.69
C THR A 234 -1.41 -14.98 -6.14
N TYR A 235 -1.69 -16.03 -5.38
CA TYR A 235 -0.70 -16.97 -4.84
C TYR A 235 -0.78 -18.26 -5.63
N ILE A 236 0.35 -18.69 -6.20
CA ILE A 236 0.49 -19.94 -6.95
C ILE A 236 1.61 -20.74 -6.27
N PRO A 237 1.33 -21.94 -5.72
CA PRO A 237 2.37 -22.77 -5.14
C PRO A 237 3.39 -23.19 -6.21
N GLU A 238 4.64 -23.37 -5.82
CA GLU A 238 5.69 -23.95 -6.69
C GLU A 238 5.34 -25.41 -7.06
N ASP A 239 5.91 -25.95 -8.14
CA ASP A 239 5.50 -27.23 -8.78
C ASP A 239 5.39 -28.43 -7.83
N ASP A 240 6.22 -28.48 -6.78
CA ASP A 240 6.27 -29.58 -5.81
C ASP A 240 5.46 -29.30 -4.52
N TYR A 241 4.69 -28.22 -4.48
CA TYR A 241 3.95 -27.79 -3.30
C TYR A 241 2.45 -27.66 -3.56
N ILE A 242 1.68 -27.78 -2.49
CA ILE A 242 0.23 -27.58 -2.54
C ILE A 242 -0.26 -26.88 -1.29
N ILE A 243 -1.12 -25.87 -1.45
CA ILE A 243 -1.64 -25.10 -0.32
C ILE A 243 -2.70 -25.93 0.40
N MET A 244 -2.37 -26.50 1.55
CA MET A 244 -3.31 -27.29 2.36
C MET A 244 -3.99 -26.47 3.45
N LYS A 245 -3.44 -25.31 3.79
CA LYS A 245 -4.00 -24.46 4.84
C LYS A 245 -3.84 -23.00 4.46
N ILE A 246 -4.86 -22.20 4.75
CA ILE A 246 -4.82 -20.75 4.61
C ILE A 246 -5.07 -20.16 6.00
N VAL A 247 -4.20 -19.24 6.41
CA VAL A 247 -4.30 -18.50 7.66
C VAL A 247 -4.26 -17.01 7.39
N GLU A 248 -4.82 -16.22 8.31
CA GLU A 248 -4.62 -14.77 8.35
C GLU A 248 -4.04 -14.41 9.72
N ARG A 249 -2.79 -13.96 9.77
CA ARG A 249 -2.08 -13.65 11.03
C ARG A 249 -2.23 -14.79 12.04
N TYR A 250 -1.89 -16.01 11.61
CA TYR A 250 -2.01 -17.26 12.38
C TYR A 250 -3.43 -17.79 12.63
N SER A 251 -4.49 -17.04 12.35
CA SER A 251 -5.86 -17.53 12.51
C SER A 251 -6.26 -18.40 11.32
N PRO A 252 -6.69 -19.67 11.53
CA PRO A 252 -7.08 -20.55 10.43
C PRO A 252 -8.32 -20.02 9.73
N VAL A 253 -8.21 -19.87 8.42
CA VAL A 253 -9.29 -19.40 7.54
C VAL A 253 -9.87 -20.56 6.75
N TRP A 254 -9.01 -21.44 6.25
CA TRP A 254 -9.40 -22.64 5.53
C TRP A 254 -8.34 -23.74 5.70
N GLU A 255 -8.79 -24.99 5.69
CA GLU A 255 -7.95 -26.18 5.77
C GLU A 255 -8.51 -27.26 4.84
N GLY A 256 -7.66 -27.76 3.95
CA GLY A 256 -7.99 -28.78 2.96
C GLY A 256 -7.98 -30.18 3.59
N SER A 257 -8.94 -31.02 3.20
CA SER A 257 -9.05 -32.38 3.74
C SER A 257 -8.19 -33.39 2.97
N SER A 258 -8.26 -33.37 1.63
CA SER A 258 -7.55 -34.33 0.76
C SER A 258 -6.95 -33.69 -0.48
N ASN A 259 -7.54 -32.58 -0.94
CA ASN A 259 -7.03 -31.78 -2.06
C ASN A 259 -6.65 -30.40 -1.53
N GLY A 260 -5.51 -29.89 -1.98
CA GLY A 260 -5.08 -28.54 -1.67
C GLY A 260 -5.47 -27.54 -2.76
N ALA A 261 -5.27 -26.26 -2.46
CA ALA A 261 -5.48 -25.18 -3.40
C ALA A 261 -4.29 -25.06 -4.36
N THR A 262 -4.58 -24.94 -5.66
CA THR A 262 -3.59 -24.73 -6.74
C THR A 262 -3.42 -23.25 -7.06
N SER A 263 -4.35 -22.40 -6.64
CA SER A 263 -4.21 -20.95 -6.72
C SER A 263 -5.19 -20.27 -5.76
N VAL A 264 -4.76 -19.16 -5.17
CA VAL A 264 -5.55 -18.34 -4.23
C VAL A 264 -5.51 -16.89 -4.69
N TYR A 265 -6.67 -16.29 -4.90
CA TYR A 265 -6.84 -14.91 -5.34
C TYR A 265 -7.42 -14.10 -4.20
N VAL A 266 -6.66 -13.17 -3.63
CA VAL A 266 -7.04 -12.34 -2.50
C VAL A 266 -7.23 -10.90 -2.96
N TYR A 267 -8.34 -10.30 -2.56
CA TYR A 267 -8.70 -8.92 -2.86
C TYR A 267 -8.56 -8.07 -1.59
N ILE A 268 -7.65 -7.12 -1.65
CA ILE A 268 -7.20 -6.31 -0.54
C ILE A 268 -7.58 -4.86 -0.82
N ARG A 269 -8.33 -4.23 0.08
CA ARG A 269 -8.68 -2.82 -0.01
C ARG A 269 -8.10 -2.08 1.20
N ASN A 270 -7.42 -0.97 0.95
CA ASN A 270 -6.78 -0.17 2.00
C ASN A 270 -5.84 -0.99 2.91
N GLY A 271 -5.15 -2.00 2.35
CA GLY A 271 -4.25 -2.89 3.09
C GLY A 271 -4.94 -3.98 3.91
N VAL A 272 -6.27 -4.12 3.82
CA VAL A 272 -7.05 -5.16 4.50
C VAL A 272 -7.62 -6.12 3.46
N ALA A 273 -7.34 -7.41 3.60
CA ALA A 273 -7.96 -8.45 2.78
C ALA A 273 -9.46 -8.53 3.10
N GLU A 274 -10.32 -8.45 2.08
CA GLU A 274 -11.78 -8.45 2.26
C GLU A 274 -12.45 -9.66 1.60
N LEU A 275 -11.89 -10.14 0.50
CA LEU A 275 -12.41 -11.29 -0.24
C LEU A 275 -11.24 -12.19 -0.65
N PHE A 276 -11.48 -13.49 -0.76
CA PHE A 276 -10.64 -14.33 -1.58
C PHE A 276 -11.41 -15.50 -2.18
N ASN A 277 -10.91 -16.01 -3.31
CA ASN A 277 -11.37 -17.26 -3.89
C ASN A 277 -10.18 -18.15 -4.23
N MET A 278 -10.42 -19.46 -4.33
CA MET A 278 -9.36 -20.42 -4.63
C MET A 278 -9.84 -21.56 -5.51
N TYR A 279 -8.90 -22.12 -6.26
CA TYR A 279 -9.10 -23.32 -7.07
C TYR A 279 -8.54 -24.52 -6.32
N ILE A 280 -9.35 -25.55 -6.13
CA ILE A 280 -8.94 -26.79 -5.45
C ILE A 280 -8.61 -27.85 -6.49
N GLN A 281 -7.50 -28.57 -6.30
CA GLN A 281 -7.07 -29.62 -7.20
C GLN A 281 -8.17 -30.69 -7.37
N GLY A 282 -8.50 -31.03 -8.62
CA GLY A 282 -9.52 -32.03 -8.93
C GLY A 282 -10.98 -31.57 -8.75
N GLU A 283 -11.23 -30.35 -8.26
CA GLU A 283 -12.58 -29.80 -8.15
C GLU A 283 -12.94 -28.92 -9.36
N ARG A 284 -14.21 -28.98 -9.76
CA ARG A 284 -14.73 -28.15 -10.86
C ARG A 284 -15.15 -26.74 -10.44
N ARG A 285 -15.30 -26.50 -9.13
CA ARG A 285 -15.84 -25.25 -8.59
C ARG A 285 -14.83 -24.62 -7.65
N ASN A 286 -14.73 -23.30 -7.75
CA ASN A 286 -13.92 -22.51 -6.83
C ASN A 286 -14.61 -22.43 -5.46
N LEU A 287 -13.80 -22.26 -4.42
CA LEU A 287 -14.28 -21.84 -3.11
C LEU A 287 -14.16 -20.33 -2.99
N TYR A 288 -15.12 -19.72 -2.31
CA TYR A 288 -15.22 -18.27 -2.13
C TYR A 288 -15.34 -17.95 -0.65
N PHE A 289 -14.69 -16.87 -0.23
CA PHE A 289 -14.65 -16.42 1.14
C PHE A 289 -14.81 -14.91 1.20
N VAL A 290 -15.59 -14.47 2.18
CA VAL A 290 -15.85 -13.05 2.47
C VAL A 290 -15.47 -12.79 3.91
N LYS A 291 -14.76 -11.68 4.13
CA LYS A 291 -14.40 -11.24 5.48
C LYS A 291 -15.53 -10.40 6.07
N TYR A 292 -15.99 -10.83 7.24
CA TYR A 292 -16.94 -10.13 8.09
C TYR A 292 -16.24 -9.64 9.36
N GLU A 293 -16.94 -8.87 10.20
CA GLU A 293 -16.41 -8.40 11.49
C GLU A 293 -15.91 -9.54 12.40
N ARG A 294 -16.54 -10.72 12.31
CA ARG A 294 -16.18 -11.91 13.09
C ARG A 294 -15.12 -12.80 12.43
N GLY A 295 -14.55 -12.36 11.31
CA GLY A 295 -13.56 -13.10 10.54
C GLY A 295 -14.10 -13.63 9.21
N TRP A 296 -13.40 -14.61 8.66
CA TRP A 296 -13.68 -15.15 7.33
C TRP A 296 -14.81 -16.16 7.35
N VAL A 297 -15.71 -16.05 6.37
CA VAL A 297 -16.83 -16.97 6.19
C VAL A 297 -16.82 -17.47 4.74
N ARG A 298 -16.98 -18.78 4.57
CA ARG A 298 -17.18 -19.38 3.25
C ARG A 298 -18.50 -18.86 2.66
N SER A 299 -18.45 -18.33 1.46
CA SER A 299 -19.58 -17.70 0.78
C SER A 299 -20.00 -18.48 -0.46
N THR A 300 -21.15 -18.09 -1.02
CA THR A 300 -21.53 -18.52 -2.38
C THR A 300 -20.83 -17.65 -3.43
N LYS A 301 -20.75 -18.13 -4.68
CA LYS A 301 -20.26 -17.31 -5.80
C LYS A 301 -21.06 -16.01 -5.95
N MET A 302 -22.39 -16.09 -5.84
CA MET A 302 -23.28 -14.94 -6.01
C MET A 302 -23.03 -13.85 -4.95
N GLU A 303 -22.85 -14.25 -3.69
CA GLU A 303 -22.51 -13.33 -2.61
C GLU A 303 -21.12 -12.71 -2.79
N PHE A 304 -20.15 -13.53 -3.20
CA PHE A 304 -18.80 -13.09 -3.51
C PHE A 304 -18.79 -12.06 -4.65
N ASP A 305 -19.45 -12.38 -5.77
CA ASP A 305 -19.55 -11.48 -6.92
C ASP A 305 -20.21 -10.15 -6.52
N GLY A 306 -21.28 -10.19 -5.72
CA GLY A 306 -21.95 -8.99 -5.22
C GLY A 306 -21.03 -8.11 -4.36
N ARG A 307 -20.22 -8.72 -3.48
CA ARG A 307 -19.21 -8.02 -2.68
C ARG A 307 -18.07 -7.50 -3.54
N TYR A 308 -17.60 -8.29 -4.50
CA TYR A 308 -16.56 -7.90 -5.44
C TYR A 308 -16.99 -6.68 -6.25
N GLU A 309 -18.22 -6.69 -6.79
CA GLU A 309 -18.81 -5.54 -7.48
C GLU A 309 -18.97 -4.33 -6.54
N ALA A 310 -19.36 -4.54 -5.28
CA ALA A 310 -19.45 -3.46 -4.30
C ALA A 310 -18.08 -2.84 -4.00
N LEU A 311 -17.00 -3.64 -3.91
CA LEU A 311 -15.63 -3.13 -3.77
C LEU A 311 -15.28 -2.18 -4.92
N HIS A 312 -15.69 -2.51 -6.15
CA HIS A 312 -15.40 -1.70 -7.35
C HIS A 312 -16.34 -0.50 -7.52
N LYS A 313 -17.59 -0.63 -7.04
CA LYS A 313 -18.62 0.42 -7.14
C LYS A 313 -18.56 1.43 -6.03
N GLU A 314 -17.93 1.11 -4.90
CA GLU A 314 -17.65 2.06 -3.82
C GLU A 314 -16.56 3.06 -4.25
N LYS A 315 -16.87 3.79 -5.33
CA LYS A 315 -16.29 5.09 -5.63
C LYS A 315 -16.64 6.01 -4.46
N VAL A 316 -15.71 6.15 -3.54
CA VAL A 316 -15.20 7.46 -3.13
C VAL A 316 -16.33 8.49 -2.89
N LEU A 317 -17.14 8.25 -1.86
CA LEU A 317 -17.94 9.32 -1.22
C LEU A 317 -17.10 10.17 -0.26
N LEU A 318 -15.85 9.77 -0.01
CA LEU A 318 -14.84 10.68 0.52
C LEU A 318 -14.41 11.54 -0.65
N ALA A 319 -14.66 12.86 -0.64
CA ALA A 319 -14.17 13.73 -1.71
C ALA A 319 -12.70 13.38 -2.00
N PRO A 320 -12.31 13.16 -3.27
CA PRO A 320 -10.97 12.68 -3.60
C PRO A 320 -9.99 13.66 -3.01
N VAL A 321 -9.29 13.25 -1.96
CA VAL A 321 -8.09 13.95 -1.50
C VAL A 321 -7.11 13.68 -2.62
N ARG A 322 -7.09 14.59 -3.61
CA ARG A 322 -6.16 14.56 -4.72
C ARG A 322 -4.77 14.68 -4.12
N CYS A 323 -4.14 13.55 -3.87
CA CYS A 323 -2.78 13.50 -3.39
C CYS A 323 -1.87 13.90 -4.55
N CYS A 324 -1.50 15.18 -4.57
CA CYS A 324 -0.42 15.67 -5.40
C CYS A 324 0.90 15.13 -4.84
N ILE A 325 1.62 14.33 -5.62
CA ILE A 325 2.89 13.74 -5.20
C ILE A 325 4.03 14.16 -6.12
N THR A 326 5.21 14.29 -5.51
CA THR A 326 6.47 14.22 -6.22
C THR A 326 6.86 12.74 -6.31
N LEU A 327 6.99 12.22 -7.53
CA LEU A 327 7.42 10.86 -7.80
C LEU A 327 8.93 10.84 -8.04
N ASP A 328 9.68 10.17 -7.18
CA ASP A 328 11.09 9.84 -7.40
C ASP A 328 11.20 8.47 -8.07
N VAL A 329 11.85 8.40 -9.23
CA VAL A 329 12.02 7.14 -9.97
C VAL A 329 13.00 6.18 -9.29
N LEU A 330 13.81 6.67 -8.35
CA LEU A 330 14.72 5.86 -7.54
C LEU A 330 14.08 5.35 -6.24
N ASP A 331 12.95 5.94 -5.83
CA ASP A 331 12.23 5.61 -4.60
C ASP A 331 10.72 5.72 -4.87
N ILE A 332 10.19 4.72 -5.60
CA ILE A 332 8.81 4.72 -6.05
C ILE A 332 7.91 4.37 -4.85
N PRO A 333 6.95 5.24 -4.47
CA PRO A 333 6.08 4.95 -3.34
C PRO A 333 5.13 3.78 -3.68
N ASP A 334 5.24 2.71 -2.90
CA ASP A 334 4.50 1.45 -3.07
C ASP A 334 2.98 1.57 -3.18
N ARG A 335 2.36 2.72 -2.89
CA ARG A 335 0.90 2.89 -2.81
C ARG A 335 0.30 3.86 -3.83
N ALA A 336 1.11 4.70 -4.46
CA ALA A 336 0.61 5.78 -5.32
C ALA A 336 0.83 5.51 -6.81
N ILE A 337 1.74 4.58 -7.15
CA ILE A 337 2.15 4.27 -8.52
C ILE A 337 2.03 2.76 -8.75
N GLU A 338 1.44 2.37 -9.87
CA GLU A 338 1.51 1.03 -10.43
C GLU A 338 2.77 0.91 -11.30
N ILE A 339 3.57 -0.11 -11.03
CA ILE A 339 4.79 -0.39 -11.76
C ILE A 339 4.53 -1.59 -12.68
N ARG A 340 4.61 -1.39 -13.99
CA ARG A 340 4.55 -2.46 -14.98
C ARG A 340 5.90 -2.61 -15.66
N LYS A 341 6.58 -3.72 -15.39
CA LYS A 341 7.80 -4.10 -16.11
C LYS A 341 7.40 -4.84 -17.39
N VAL A 342 7.63 -4.24 -18.55
CA VAL A 342 7.28 -4.83 -19.85
C VAL A 342 8.40 -5.76 -20.34
N THR A 343 9.64 -5.30 -20.18
CA THR A 343 10.86 -6.07 -20.46
C THR A 343 11.88 -5.77 -19.38
N ASP A 344 13.03 -6.44 -19.40
CA ASP A 344 14.13 -6.12 -18.47
C ASP A 344 14.60 -4.66 -18.52
N ASN A 345 14.39 -4.00 -19.65
CA ASN A 345 14.87 -2.65 -19.87
C ASN A 345 13.73 -1.63 -19.93
N ILE A 346 12.46 -2.02 -19.76
CA ILE A 346 11.32 -1.09 -19.87
C ILE A 346 10.46 -1.17 -18.62
N VAL A 347 10.36 -0.03 -17.94
CA VAL A 347 9.53 0.15 -16.75
C VAL A 347 8.48 1.22 -17.05
N ILE A 348 7.21 0.89 -16.89
CA ILE A 348 6.10 1.82 -17.01
C ILE A 348 5.58 2.13 -15.62
N LEU A 349 5.49 3.42 -15.29
CA LEU A 349 4.94 3.96 -14.06
C LEU A 349 3.61 4.63 -14.38
N GLU A 350 2.53 4.15 -13.78
CA GLU A 350 1.20 4.75 -13.91
C GLU A 350 0.68 5.15 -12.53
N PRO A 351 0.29 6.42 -12.31
CA PRO A 351 -0.33 6.81 -11.07
C PRO A 351 -1.62 6.00 -10.85
N VAL A 352 -1.79 5.47 -9.65
CA VAL A 352 -3.05 4.87 -9.21
C VAL A 352 -4.16 5.92 -9.33
N GLN A 353 -5.39 5.49 -9.57
CA GLN A 353 -6.54 6.39 -9.66
C GLN A 353 -6.52 7.44 -8.53
N GLU A 354 -6.82 8.69 -8.91
CA GLU A 354 -6.86 9.85 -8.00
C GLU A 354 -5.50 10.36 -7.48
N THR A 355 -4.40 9.67 -7.79
CA THR A 355 -3.04 10.18 -7.58
C THR A 355 -2.69 11.19 -8.67
N ILE A 356 -2.19 12.36 -8.26
CA ILE A 356 -1.73 13.39 -9.18
C ILE A 356 -0.21 13.48 -9.06
N VAL A 357 0.52 12.94 -10.04
CA VAL A 357 1.97 13.16 -10.11
C VAL A 357 2.20 14.54 -10.70
N ASN A 358 2.52 15.52 -9.88
CA ASN A 358 2.75 16.91 -10.30
C ASN A 358 4.25 17.26 -10.39
N LYS A 359 5.13 16.31 -10.10
CA LYS A 359 6.58 16.44 -10.25
C LYS A 359 7.20 15.07 -10.36
N LEU A 360 8.14 14.92 -11.29
CA LEU A 360 8.89 13.70 -11.53
C LEU A 360 10.38 13.99 -11.32
N VAL A 361 11.05 13.22 -10.48
CA VAL A 361 12.46 13.41 -10.13
C VAL A 361 13.23 12.08 -10.21
N GLU A 362 14.54 12.18 -10.38
CA GLU A 362 15.52 11.10 -10.20
C GLU A 362 16.48 11.53 -9.10
N GLY A 363 16.19 11.11 -7.86
CA GLY A 363 16.85 11.63 -6.67
C GLY A 363 16.70 13.14 -6.55
N LYS A 364 17.80 13.85 -6.75
CA LYS A 364 17.84 15.33 -6.71
C LYS A 364 17.60 16.00 -8.06
N THR A 365 17.59 15.23 -9.15
CA THR A 365 17.46 15.75 -10.52
C THR A 365 16.00 15.84 -10.90
N ILE A 366 15.51 17.00 -11.35
CA ILE A 366 14.14 17.11 -11.86
C ILE A 366 14.09 16.52 -13.27
N ILE A 367 13.20 15.55 -13.48
CA ILE A 367 12.89 14.99 -14.79
C ILE A 367 11.83 15.87 -15.45
N TRP A 368 10.75 16.14 -14.73
CA TRP A 368 9.62 16.92 -15.23
C TRP A 368 8.89 17.64 -14.09
N ILE A 369 8.45 18.85 -14.38
CA ILE A 369 7.54 19.65 -13.55
C ILE A 369 6.62 20.41 -14.52
N PRO A 370 5.30 20.40 -14.31
CA PRO A 370 4.39 21.14 -15.18
C PRO A 370 4.65 22.64 -15.01
N LYS A 371 4.41 23.42 -16.07
CA LYS A 371 4.48 24.88 -15.99
C LYS A 371 3.34 25.45 -15.16
N ASP A 372 2.17 24.83 -15.26
CA ASP A 372 0.92 25.24 -14.63
C ASP A 372 0.29 24.06 -13.87
N ALA A 373 -1.04 24.10 -13.66
CA ALA A 373 -1.79 22.95 -13.20
C ALA A 373 -1.72 21.82 -14.24
N GLY A 374 -0.84 20.86 -13.99
CA GLY A 374 -0.66 19.69 -14.84
C GLY A 374 -0.33 18.45 -14.03
N LYS A 375 -0.49 17.29 -14.66
CA LYS A 375 -0.19 15.99 -14.06
C LYS A 375 0.43 15.04 -15.07
N CYS A 376 1.31 14.17 -14.60
CA CYS A 376 1.78 13.03 -15.37
C CYS A 376 0.71 11.92 -15.29
N ILE A 377 0.30 11.41 -16.45
CA ILE A 377 -0.66 10.30 -16.61
C ILE A 377 0.10 8.97 -16.66
N SER A 378 1.24 8.92 -17.33
CA SER A 378 2.13 7.76 -17.33
C SER A 378 3.56 8.19 -17.64
N ALA A 379 4.52 7.42 -17.15
CA ALA A 379 5.94 7.59 -17.42
C ALA A 379 6.57 6.25 -17.76
N THR A 380 7.05 6.11 -18.99
CA THR A 380 7.77 4.93 -19.47
C THR A 380 9.27 5.24 -19.47
N PHE A 381 10.07 4.39 -18.84
CA PHE A 381 11.52 4.52 -18.78
C PHE A 381 12.21 3.37 -19.48
N THR A 382 13.15 3.70 -20.37
CA THR A 382 14.09 2.73 -20.95
C THR A 382 15.37 2.73 -20.13
N MET A 383 15.66 1.60 -19.52
CA MET A 383 16.79 1.34 -18.63
C MET A 383 17.99 0.81 -19.41
N LYS A 384 19.18 1.23 -19.01
CA LYS A 384 20.46 0.63 -19.42
C LYS A 384 21.32 0.48 -18.18
N GLU A 385 21.77 -0.74 -17.90
CA GLU A 385 22.59 -1.04 -16.70
C GLU A 385 21.92 -0.51 -15.42
N ASP A 386 20.61 -0.82 -15.27
CA ASP A 386 19.76 -0.42 -14.14
C ASP A 386 19.60 1.10 -13.93
N LYS A 387 19.96 1.91 -14.93
CA LYS A 387 19.79 3.36 -14.91
C LYS A 387 18.87 3.83 -16.03
N PRO A 388 17.89 4.72 -15.75
CA PRO A 388 17.00 5.24 -16.77
C PRO A 388 17.79 6.13 -17.74
N GLN A 389 17.72 5.83 -19.04
CA GLN A 389 18.42 6.59 -20.09
C GLN A 389 17.46 7.44 -20.93
N TYR A 390 16.26 6.92 -21.18
CA TYR A 390 15.22 7.61 -21.93
C TYR A 390 13.91 7.55 -21.16
N ALA A 391 13.07 8.57 -21.36
CA ALA A 391 11.73 8.59 -20.79
C ALA A 391 10.70 9.09 -21.80
N GLU A 392 9.56 8.42 -21.87
CA GLU A 392 8.35 8.88 -22.54
C GLU A 392 7.31 9.21 -21.47
N LEU A 393 6.92 10.48 -21.38
CA LEU A 393 5.95 10.96 -20.40
C LEU A 393 4.66 11.35 -21.11
N VAL A 394 3.54 10.73 -20.74
CA VAL A 394 2.21 11.21 -21.11
C VAL A 394 1.73 12.14 -20.01
N VAL A 395 1.51 13.41 -20.33
CA VAL A 395 1.13 14.45 -19.36
C VAL A 395 -0.13 15.17 -19.80
N GLU A 396 -0.93 15.61 -18.84
CA GLU A 396 -2.07 16.50 -19.04
C GLU A 396 -1.73 17.89 -18.48
N GLU A 397 -1.72 18.90 -19.33
CA GLU A 397 -1.50 20.31 -18.96
C GLU A 397 -2.57 21.15 -19.67
N GLU A 398 -3.20 22.09 -18.96
CA GLU A 398 -4.26 22.96 -19.52
C GLU A 398 -5.43 22.18 -20.18
N GLY A 399 -5.73 20.98 -19.67
CA GLY A 399 -6.77 20.10 -20.22
C GLY A 399 -6.39 19.44 -21.55
N ARG A 400 -5.12 19.49 -21.95
CA ARG A 400 -4.60 18.81 -23.15
C ARG A 400 -3.62 17.73 -22.76
N VAL A 401 -3.82 16.53 -23.32
CA VAL A 401 -2.87 15.42 -23.20
C VAL A 401 -1.80 15.56 -24.26
N ARG A 402 -0.54 15.44 -23.87
CA ARG A 402 0.62 15.43 -24.78
C ARG A 402 1.67 14.45 -24.30
N THR A 403 2.52 14.02 -25.23
CA THR A 403 3.66 13.16 -24.93
C THR A 403 4.96 13.98 -24.97
N ILE A 404 5.83 13.78 -23.98
CA ILE A 404 7.15 14.39 -23.86
C ILE A 404 8.19 13.27 -23.89
N TYR A 405 9.19 13.42 -24.74
CA TYR A 405 10.32 12.49 -24.83
C TYR A 405 11.56 13.15 -24.23
N LEU A 406 12.24 12.43 -23.35
CA LEU A 406 13.40 12.92 -22.61
C LEU A 406 14.58 11.94 -22.74
N GLU A 407 15.78 12.50 -22.69
CA GLU A 407 17.04 11.77 -22.65
C GLU A 407 17.87 12.20 -21.44
N ARG A 408 18.45 11.22 -20.74
CA ARG A 408 19.36 11.43 -19.64
C ARG A 408 20.76 11.80 -20.17
N ARG A 409 21.24 12.97 -19.76
CA ARG A 409 22.61 13.46 -19.99
C ARG A 409 23.32 13.66 -18.67
N PHE A 410 24.62 13.96 -18.68
CA PHE A 410 25.39 14.21 -17.46
C PHE A 410 24.77 15.31 -16.58
N SER A 411 24.26 16.38 -17.20
CA SER A 411 23.70 17.55 -16.51
C SER A 411 22.22 17.44 -16.11
N GLY A 412 21.54 16.35 -16.47
CA GLY A 412 20.12 16.16 -16.17
C GLY A 412 19.35 15.54 -17.32
N TRP A 413 18.05 15.83 -17.37
CA TRP A 413 17.15 15.36 -18.41
C TRP A 413 16.90 16.47 -19.43
N ILE A 414 17.06 16.15 -20.71
CA ILE A 414 16.78 17.09 -21.81
C ILE A 414 15.65 16.56 -22.67
N ARG A 415 14.85 17.47 -23.23
CA ARG A 415 13.78 17.12 -24.16
C ARG A 415 14.36 16.83 -25.55
N ILE A 416 13.90 15.74 -26.15
CA ILE A 416 14.28 15.30 -27.51
C ILE A 416 13.02 15.14 -28.37
N THR A 417 13.18 14.98 -29.69
CA THR A 417 12.04 14.67 -30.57
C THR A 417 11.63 13.19 -30.46
N LYS A 418 10.43 12.87 -30.94
CA LYS A 418 9.97 11.48 -31.00
C LYS A 418 10.90 10.63 -31.87
N GLU A 419 11.34 11.16 -33.01
CA GLU A 419 12.21 10.47 -33.96
C GLU A 419 13.59 10.17 -33.34
N GLU A 420 14.12 11.11 -32.55
CA GLU A 420 15.35 10.89 -31.78
C GLU A 420 15.17 9.82 -30.69
N TYR A 421 14.01 9.82 -30.02
CA TYR A 421 13.68 8.83 -28.99
C TYR A 421 13.58 7.43 -29.61
N ASP A 422 12.74 7.25 -30.64
CA ASP A 422 12.52 5.97 -31.32
C ASP A 422 13.84 5.40 -31.86
N SER A 423 14.69 6.24 -32.48
CA SER A 423 15.98 5.82 -33.03
C SER A 423 16.99 5.38 -31.96
N ARG A 424 16.95 5.98 -30.76
CA ARG A 424 17.94 5.74 -29.70
C ARG A 424 17.49 4.70 -28.69
N ALA A 425 16.22 4.69 -28.31
CA ALA A 425 15.63 3.71 -27.41
C ALA A 425 15.59 2.32 -28.06
N GLY A 426 15.20 2.22 -29.35
CA GLY A 426 15.16 0.94 -30.08
C GLY A 426 16.52 0.23 -30.16
N ARG A 427 17.63 0.98 -30.22
CA ARG A 427 18.99 0.41 -30.22
C ARG A 427 19.38 -0.27 -28.91
N ILE A 428 18.70 0.05 -27.80
CA ILE A 428 18.93 -0.63 -26.51
C ILE A 428 18.25 -2.01 -26.52
N GLU A 429 17.13 -2.15 -27.22
CA GLU A 429 16.38 -3.40 -27.29
C GLU A 429 17.12 -4.45 -28.14
N GLU A 430 17.66 -4.06 -29.31
CA GLU A 430 18.30 -5.00 -30.25
C GLU A 430 19.62 -5.61 -29.76
N LYS A 431 20.35 -4.96 -28.84
CA LYS A 431 21.70 -5.40 -28.45
C LYS A 431 21.75 -6.67 -27.58
N LYS A 432 20.64 -7.08 -26.96
CA LYS A 432 20.63 -8.29 -26.12
C LYS A 432 20.53 -9.58 -26.92
N ASP A 433 19.93 -9.54 -28.11
CA ASP A 433 19.74 -10.75 -28.93
C ASP A 433 20.93 -11.02 -29.88
N GLY A 434 21.81 -10.03 -30.07
CA GLY A 434 22.97 -10.14 -30.97
C GLY A 434 24.28 -10.62 -30.32
N PHE A 435 24.32 -10.88 -29.01
CA PHE A 435 25.56 -11.17 -28.29
C PHE A 435 25.86 -12.67 -28.14
N LEU A 436 25.87 -13.43 -29.24
CA LEU A 436 26.56 -14.74 -29.32
C LEU A 436 27.15 -15.06 -30.71
N THR A 437 27.64 -14.07 -31.46
CA THR A 437 28.59 -14.32 -32.57
C THR A 437 29.64 -13.22 -32.70
N ASN A 438 30.45 -13.00 -31.67
CA ASN A 438 31.73 -12.30 -31.86
C ASN A 438 32.87 -13.32 -31.85
N THR A 439 33.17 -13.77 -33.06
CA THR A 439 34.45 -14.30 -33.48
C THR A 439 35.57 -13.44 -32.92
N VAL A 440 36.46 -14.06 -32.15
CA VAL A 440 37.65 -13.42 -31.59
C VAL A 440 38.55 -12.98 -32.75
N TYR A 441 38.50 -11.70 -33.14
CA TYR A 441 39.58 -11.08 -33.89
C TYR A 441 40.71 -10.75 -32.91
N ILE A 442 41.67 -11.66 -32.83
CA ILE A 442 42.98 -11.41 -32.21
C ILE A 442 43.64 -10.33 -33.07
N ILE A 443 43.75 -9.11 -32.54
CA ILE A 443 44.59 -8.06 -33.13
C ILE A 443 46.04 -8.38 -32.72
N PRO A 444 46.96 -8.68 -33.67
CA PRO A 444 48.36 -8.82 -33.33
C PRO A 444 48.92 -7.43 -32.99
N PHE A 445 49.30 -7.25 -31.73
CA PHE A 445 50.11 -6.12 -31.27
C PHE A 445 51.49 -6.19 -31.96
N LEU A 446 51.70 -5.37 -32.98
CA LEU A 446 53.03 -5.10 -33.52
C LEU A 446 53.75 -4.15 -32.56
N PHE A 447 54.69 -4.69 -31.79
CA PHE A 447 55.68 -3.90 -31.06
C PHE A 447 56.65 -3.25 -32.07
N THR A 448 56.62 -1.93 -32.17
CA THR A 448 57.73 -1.15 -32.72
C THR A 448 58.78 -0.95 -31.62
N VAL A 449 59.89 -1.68 -31.74
CA VAL A 449 61.11 -1.45 -30.97
C VAL A 449 61.75 -0.16 -31.48
N VAL A 450 61.72 0.89 -30.67
CA VAL A 450 62.52 2.10 -30.90
C VAL A 450 63.91 1.86 -30.31
N SER A 451 64.89 1.63 -31.19
CA SER A 451 66.31 1.61 -30.85
C SER A 451 66.77 3.02 -30.49
N PHE A 452 67.23 3.24 -29.26
CA PHE A 452 68.07 4.39 -28.93
C PHE A 452 69.54 3.99 -29.08
N TYR A 453 70.22 4.66 -30.01
CA TYR A 453 71.66 4.87 -29.98
C TYR A 453 71.96 5.99 -28.97
N ILE A 454 72.85 5.75 -28.02
CA ILE A 454 73.93 6.64 -27.53
C ILE A 454 75.00 5.72 -26.92
#